data_AF-A0A7L4TH15-F1
#
_entry.id   AF-A0A7L4TH15-F1
#
_cell.length_a   1.000
_cell.length_b   1.000
_cell.length_c   1.000
_cell.angle_alpha   90.00
_cell.angle_beta   90.00
_cell.angle_gamma   90.00
#
_symmetry.space_group_name_H-M   'P 1'
#
loop_
_entity.id
_entity.type
_entity.pdbx_description
1 polymer ?
#
loop_
_entity_poly.entity_id
_entity_poly.type
_entity_poly.pdbx_seq_one_letter_code
_entity_poly.pdbx_strand_id
1 'polypeptide(L)'
;ELNQKVEKVLQTGVHIETALDPAMQKRANDVIANTLPQTDIQATAVMIDHLRNELVGITAGKAYQKFDFHRGYQMYRQPGSAIKPILVYAPYMEESAVPLQSSINANNFCSNGYLPKNYGGGQYGNVSLMTAFKHSY
;
A
#
# COMPACT_ATOMS: atom_id res chain seq x y z
N GLU A 1 -8.05 25.02 25.01
CA GLU A 1 -8.60 23.86 25.73
C GLU A 1 -7.86 22.54 25.44
N LEU A 2 -7.77 22.06 24.18
CA LEU A 2 -7.11 20.78 23.86
C LEU A 2 -5.64 20.72 24.29
N ASN A 3 -4.84 21.74 23.96
CA ASN A 3 -3.41 21.77 24.33
C ASN A 3 -3.22 21.68 25.86
N GLN A 4 -4.06 22.36 26.64
CA GLN A 4 -4.05 22.29 28.11
C GLN A 4 -4.38 20.88 28.62
N LYS A 5 -5.32 20.17 27.97
CA LYS A 5 -5.65 18.78 28.31
C LYS A 5 -4.49 17.83 27.98
N VAL A 6 -3.87 17.97 26.81
CA VAL A 6 -2.70 17.18 26.41
C VAL A 6 -1.53 17.41 27.36
N GLU A 7 -1.24 18.66 27.67
CA GLU A 7 -0.15 19.03 28.58
C GLU A 7 -0.39 18.51 30.00
N LYS A 8 -1.62 18.59 30.51
CA LYS A 8 -2.01 17.98 31.79
C LYS A 8 -1.75 16.48 31.80
N VAL A 9 -2.08 15.76 30.71
CA VAL A 9 -1.83 14.32 30.59
C VAL A 9 -0.33 14.03 30.56
N LEU A 10 0.46 14.78 29.78
CA LEU A 10 1.90 14.61 29.73
C LEU A 10 2.57 14.85 31.10
N GLN A 11 2.08 15.83 31.86
CA GLN A 11 2.56 16.15 33.22
C GLN A 11 2.23 15.07 34.27
N THR A 12 1.34 14.11 33.97
CA THR A 12 1.07 12.98 34.89
C THR A 12 2.20 11.95 34.94
N GLY A 13 3.23 12.09 34.10
CA GLY A 13 4.30 11.09 33.97
C GLY A 13 3.91 9.90 33.09
N VAL A 14 2.96 10.09 32.16
CA VAL A 14 2.55 9.03 31.23
C VAL A 14 3.72 8.62 30.32
N HIS A 15 3.91 7.32 30.17
CA HIS A 15 4.80 6.73 29.18
C HIS A 15 3.97 6.09 28.07
N ILE A 16 4.27 6.47 26.83
CA ILE A 16 3.65 5.89 25.64
C ILE A 16 4.71 5.07 24.93
N GLU A 17 4.51 3.76 24.91
CA GLU A 17 5.36 2.83 24.18
C GLU A 17 4.76 2.53 22.81
N THR A 18 5.63 2.43 21.82
CA THR A 18 5.25 2.12 20.44
C THR A 18 6.23 1.11 19.87
N ALA A 19 5.79 0.32 18.90
CA ALA A 19 6.67 -0.58 18.16
C ALA A 19 7.55 0.12 17.11
N LEU A 20 7.46 1.46 16.99
CA LEU A 20 8.25 2.21 16.01
C LEU A 20 9.74 2.02 16.26
N ASP A 21 10.45 1.55 15.24
CA ASP A 21 11.90 1.53 15.20
C ASP A 21 12.40 2.93 14.79
N PRO A 22 13.11 3.67 15.67
CA PRO A 22 13.56 5.02 15.36
C PRO A 22 14.53 5.10 14.18
N ALA A 23 15.37 4.07 13.98
CA ALA A 23 16.33 4.02 12.88
C ALA A 23 15.60 3.79 11.56
N MET A 24 14.63 2.87 11.53
CA MET A 24 13.80 2.60 10.36
C MET A 24 12.95 3.81 10.00
N GLN A 25 12.32 4.43 10.99
CA GLN A 25 11.49 5.63 10.84
C GLN A 25 12.31 6.79 10.26
N LYS A 26 13.51 7.03 10.80
CA LYS A 26 14.42 8.06 10.28
C LYS A 26 14.84 7.76 8.85
N ARG A 27 15.25 6.53 8.56
CA ARG A 27 15.68 6.11 7.23
C ARG A 27 14.58 6.27 6.18
N ALA A 28 13.35 5.89 6.52
CA ALA A 28 12.21 6.03 5.61
C ALA A 28 11.92 7.50 5.28
N ASN A 29 11.95 8.38 6.29
CA ASN A 29 11.79 9.82 6.10
C ASN A 29 12.91 10.40 5.24
N ASP A 30 14.17 10.03 5.50
CA ASP A 30 15.34 10.49 4.74
C ASP A 30 15.27 10.06 3.27
N VAL A 31 14.86 8.82 2.99
CA VAL A 31 14.70 8.32 1.61
C VAL A 31 13.63 9.10 0.86
N ILE A 32 12.47 9.34 1.48
CA ILE A 32 11.38 10.11 0.86
C ILE A 32 11.81 11.56 0.60
N ALA A 33 12.52 12.18 1.53
CA ALA A 33 12.99 13.56 1.39
C ALA A 33 14.05 13.71 0.28
N ASN A 34 14.95 12.74 0.14
CA ASN A 34 16.13 12.87 -0.73
C ASN A 34 15.96 12.22 -2.12
N THR A 35 15.03 11.28 -2.29
CA THR A 35 14.85 10.54 -3.55
C THR A 35 13.76 11.13 -4.44
N LEU A 36 12.74 11.75 -3.84
CA LEU A 36 11.64 12.32 -4.61
C LEU A 36 12.10 13.58 -5.37
N PRO A 37 11.60 13.79 -6.59
CA PRO A 37 11.89 15.00 -7.34
C PRO A 37 11.34 16.23 -6.61
N GLN A 38 11.93 17.39 -6.90
CA GLN A 38 11.49 18.71 -6.41
C GLN A 38 10.25 19.20 -7.17
N THR A 39 9.23 18.35 -7.28
CA THR A 39 7.91 18.63 -7.85
C THR A 39 6.83 18.51 -6.77
N ASP A 40 5.56 18.54 -7.14
CA ASP A 40 4.40 18.30 -6.27
C ASP A 40 4.20 16.82 -5.89
N ILE A 41 5.06 15.91 -6.39
CA ILE A 41 4.99 14.49 -6.09
C ILE A 41 5.21 14.23 -4.60
N GLN A 42 4.38 13.35 -4.05
CA GLN A 42 4.34 12.92 -2.66
C GLN A 42 4.45 11.39 -2.58
N ALA A 43 5.07 10.89 -1.51
CA ALA A 43 5.11 9.47 -1.20
C ALA A 43 4.96 9.24 0.31
N THR A 44 4.50 8.04 0.65
CA THR A 44 4.42 7.55 2.03
C THR A 44 4.83 6.08 2.02
N ALA A 45 5.35 5.60 3.15
CA ALA A 45 5.72 4.22 3.37
C ALA A 45 5.20 3.77 4.73
N VAL A 46 4.72 2.54 4.80
CA VAL A 46 4.31 1.84 6.02
C VAL A 46 5.12 0.56 6.08
N MET A 47 5.76 0.31 7.23
CA MET A 47 6.56 -0.88 7.50
C MET A 47 5.88 -1.69 8.58
N ILE A 48 5.62 -2.96 8.28
CA ILE A 48 4.94 -3.90 9.16
C ILE A 48 5.88 -5.07 9.43
N ASP A 49 6.14 -5.35 10.70
CA ASP A 49 6.73 -6.61 11.12
C ASP A 49 5.62 -7.67 11.12
N HIS A 50 5.64 -8.56 10.13
CA HIS A 50 4.62 -9.59 9.96
C HIS A 50 4.73 -10.73 10.99
N LEU A 51 5.86 -10.90 11.67
CA LEU A 51 6.01 -11.91 12.72
C LEU A 51 5.39 -11.42 14.03
N ARG A 52 5.55 -10.11 14.32
CA ARG A 52 5.01 -9.47 15.52
C ARG A 52 3.64 -8.85 15.33
N ASN A 53 3.16 -8.72 14.09
CA ASN A 53 1.96 -7.96 13.70
C ASN A 53 2.02 -6.48 14.15
N GLU A 54 3.22 -5.89 14.08
CA GLU A 54 3.48 -4.55 14.59
C GLU A 54 3.78 -3.56 13.46
N LEU A 55 3.33 -2.32 13.63
CA LEU A 55 3.74 -1.21 12.79
C LEU A 55 5.04 -0.63 13.33
N VAL A 56 6.13 -0.89 12.59
CA VAL A 56 7.50 -0.53 13.00
C VAL A 56 8.02 0.74 12.34
N GLY A 57 7.28 1.27 11.36
CA GLY A 57 7.57 2.56 10.73
C GLY A 57 6.41 3.06 9.90
N ILE A 58 6.20 4.38 9.90
CA ILE A 58 5.16 5.02 9.08
C ILE A 58 5.55 6.45 8.72
N THR A 59 5.44 6.83 7.45
CA THR A 59 5.79 8.19 7.00
C THR A 59 4.57 8.96 6.52
N ALA A 60 4.61 10.28 6.63
CA ALA A 60 3.46 11.12 6.32
C ALA A 60 3.43 11.66 4.88
N GLY A 61 4.60 11.84 4.27
CA GLY A 61 4.73 12.65 3.07
C GLY A 61 6.09 13.33 3.00
N LYS A 62 6.39 13.92 1.84
CA LYS A 62 7.55 14.79 1.66
C LYS A 62 7.34 16.09 2.43
N ALA A 63 8.36 16.52 3.19
CA ALA A 63 8.38 17.76 3.97
C ALA A 63 7.24 17.90 5.00
N TYR A 64 6.83 16.79 5.60
CA TYR A 64 5.79 16.77 6.64
C TYR A 64 6.19 17.60 7.86
N GLN A 65 5.25 18.42 8.35
CA GLN A 65 5.32 19.06 9.65
C GLN A 65 4.24 18.51 10.57
N LYS A 66 4.48 18.60 11.88
CA LYS A 66 3.50 18.16 12.87
C LYS A 66 2.17 18.87 12.62
N PHE A 67 1.09 18.10 12.60
CA PHE A 67 -0.29 18.51 12.29
C PHE A 67 -0.65 18.67 10.82
N ASP A 68 0.28 18.42 9.88
CA ASP A 68 -0.07 18.30 8.47
C ASP A 68 -0.90 17.02 8.20
N PHE A 69 -1.47 16.96 6.99
CA PHE A 69 -2.13 15.75 6.50
C PHE A 69 -1.15 14.59 6.37
N HIS A 70 -1.38 13.55 7.17
CA HIS A 70 -0.51 12.39 7.26
C HIS A 70 -0.99 11.27 6.32
N ARG A 71 -0.36 11.17 5.14
CA ARG A 71 -0.80 10.26 4.07
C ARG A 71 -0.75 8.78 4.45
N GLY A 72 0.16 8.39 5.35
CA GLY A 72 0.29 6.98 5.78
C GLY A 72 -0.93 6.40 6.50
N TYR A 73 -1.77 7.23 7.15
CA TYR A 73 -2.95 6.73 7.86
C TYR A 73 -4.25 7.51 7.56
N GLN A 74 -4.17 8.71 6.97
CA GLN A 74 -5.35 9.51 6.66
C GLN A 74 -5.77 9.45 5.19
N MET A 75 -4.88 9.01 4.28
CA MET A 75 -5.15 9.04 2.85
C MET A 75 -5.80 7.74 2.38
N TYR A 76 -6.95 7.88 1.72
CA TYR A 76 -7.58 6.79 0.97
C TYR A 76 -7.26 6.93 -0.52
N ARG A 77 -6.77 5.86 -1.14
CA ARG A 77 -6.54 5.73 -2.58
C ARG A 77 -6.91 4.33 -3.03
N GLN A 78 -7.34 4.18 -4.28
CA GLN A 78 -7.48 2.86 -4.88
C GLN A 78 -6.09 2.19 -4.94
N PRO A 79 -5.97 0.91 -4.55
CA PRO A 79 -4.70 0.18 -4.54
C PRO A 79 -4.21 -0.21 -5.95
N GLY A 80 -5.05 -0.01 -6.98
CA GLY A 80 -4.78 -0.50 -8.33
C GLY A 80 -4.65 -2.02 -8.34
N SER A 81 -3.84 -2.54 -9.26
CA SER A 81 -3.66 -3.99 -9.42
C SER A 81 -3.02 -4.70 -8.23
N ALA A 82 -2.45 -3.96 -7.26
CA ALA A 82 -1.93 -4.55 -6.03
C ALA A 82 -3.00 -5.28 -5.20
N ILE A 83 -4.30 -5.07 -5.49
CA ILE A 83 -5.41 -5.81 -4.88
C ILE A 83 -5.64 -7.21 -5.49
N LYS A 84 -5.24 -7.42 -6.75
CA LYS A 84 -5.54 -8.66 -7.49
C LYS A 84 -5.05 -9.93 -6.77
N PRO A 85 -3.86 -9.96 -6.12
CA PRO A 85 -3.42 -11.14 -5.38
C PRO A 85 -4.43 -11.63 -4.35
N ILE A 86 -5.05 -10.71 -3.59
CA ILE A 86 -5.95 -11.06 -2.49
C ILE A 86 -7.38 -11.28 -2.98
N LEU A 87 -7.86 -10.47 -3.94
CA LEU A 87 -9.26 -10.50 -4.36
C LEU A 87 -9.54 -11.48 -5.52
N VAL A 88 -8.53 -11.84 -6.31
CA VAL A 88 -8.71 -12.63 -7.53
C VAL A 88 -7.86 -13.90 -7.49
N TYR A 89 -6.54 -13.75 -7.44
CA TYR A 89 -5.64 -14.90 -7.65
C TYR A 89 -5.69 -15.89 -6.47
N ALA A 90 -5.58 -15.40 -5.23
CA ALA A 90 -5.66 -16.26 -4.05
C ALA A 90 -6.97 -17.08 -3.97
N PRO A 91 -8.17 -16.47 -3.99
CA PRO A 91 -9.41 -17.23 -3.92
C PRO A 91 -9.58 -18.18 -5.12
N TYR A 92 -9.24 -17.74 -6.33
CA TYR A 92 -9.31 -18.61 -7.50
C TYR A 92 -8.40 -19.84 -7.34
N MET A 93 -7.15 -19.66 -6.91
CA MET A 93 -6.22 -20.78 -6.71
C MET A 93 -6.66 -21.72 -5.59
N GLU A 94 -7.21 -21.18 -4.50
CA GLU A 94 -7.72 -21.95 -3.36
C GLU A 94 -8.94 -22.81 -3.75
N GLU A 95 -9.88 -22.24 -4.51
CA GLU A 95 -11.13 -22.92 -4.88
C GLU A 95 -10.96 -23.91 -6.05
N SER A 96 -10.07 -23.61 -6.99
CA SER A 96 -9.96 -24.37 -8.26
C SER A 96 -8.75 -25.29 -8.35
N ALA A 97 -7.81 -25.22 -7.39
CA ALA A 97 -6.57 -26.00 -7.39
C ALA A 97 -5.80 -25.93 -8.73
N VAL A 98 -5.84 -24.78 -9.41
CA VAL A 98 -5.27 -24.62 -10.76
C VAL A 98 -3.73 -24.59 -10.75
N PRO A 99 -3.06 -25.30 -11.67
CA PRO A 99 -1.63 -25.14 -11.89
C PRO A 99 -1.28 -23.73 -12.37
N LEU A 100 -0.10 -23.22 -11.98
CA LEU A 100 0.40 -21.89 -12.38
C LEU A 100 0.59 -21.73 -13.90
N GLN A 101 0.71 -22.84 -14.63
CA GLN A 101 0.86 -22.87 -16.09
C GLN A 101 -0.48 -22.90 -16.85
N SER A 102 -1.60 -22.92 -16.13
CA SER A 102 -2.93 -22.95 -16.73
C SER A 102 -3.14 -21.72 -17.61
N SER A 103 -3.69 -21.94 -18.80
CA SER A 103 -4.00 -20.87 -19.75
C SER A 103 -5.23 -20.08 -19.28
N ILE A 104 -5.10 -18.76 -19.20
CA ILE A 104 -6.20 -17.83 -18.94
C ILE A 104 -6.27 -16.76 -20.03
N ASN A 105 -7.46 -16.22 -20.26
CA ASN A 105 -7.66 -15.13 -21.20
C ASN A 105 -7.37 -13.79 -20.52
N ALA A 106 -6.35 -13.08 -20.99
CA ALA A 106 -5.90 -11.77 -20.50
C ALA A 106 -6.33 -10.60 -21.42
N ASN A 107 -7.34 -10.81 -22.25
CA ASN A 107 -7.98 -9.75 -23.03
C ASN A 107 -8.95 -8.94 -22.17
N ASN A 108 -9.46 -7.83 -22.72
CA ASN A 108 -10.48 -7.04 -22.04
C ASN A 108 -11.72 -7.91 -21.76
N PHE A 109 -12.18 -7.87 -20.52
CA PHE A 109 -13.41 -8.52 -20.11
C PHE A 109 -14.60 -7.62 -20.44
N CYS A 110 -15.69 -8.22 -20.94
CA CYS A 110 -16.95 -7.53 -21.20
C CYS A 110 -18.09 -8.40 -20.70
N SER A 111 -18.80 -7.97 -19.65
CA SER A 111 -19.99 -8.66 -19.16
C SER A 111 -20.96 -7.70 -18.48
N ASN A 112 -22.25 -7.76 -18.81
CA ASN A 112 -23.32 -6.95 -18.18
C ASN A 112 -23.01 -5.43 -18.09
N GLY A 113 -22.39 -4.86 -19.12
CA GLY A 113 -21.99 -3.44 -19.12
C GLY A 113 -20.75 -3.11 -18.30
N TYR A 114 -20.13 -4.10 -17.65
CA TYR A 114 -18.81 -3.98 -17.04
C TYR A 114 -17.73 -4.30 -18.07
N LEU A 115 -16.94 -3.28 -18.45
CA LEU A 115 -15.85 -3.36 -19.43
C LEU A 115 -14.52 -2.87 -18.82
N PRO A 116 -13.92 -3.59 -17.87
CA PRO A 116 -12.59 -3.24 -17.38
C PRO A 116 -11.57 -3.36 -18.52
N LYS A 117 -10.61 -2.43 -18.54
CA LYS A 117 -9.55 -2.40 -19.55
C LYS A 117 -8.19 -2.46 -18.87
N ASN A 118 -7.26 -3.16 -19.51
CA ASN A 118 -5.86 -3.12 -19.10
C ASN A 118 -5.31 -1.69 -19.19
N TYR A 119 -4.52 -1.30 -18.20
CA TYR A 119 -3.79 -0.04 -18.26
C TYR A 119 -2.87 -0.06 -19.49
N GLY A 120 -3.01 0.90 -20.39
CA GLY A 120 -2.31 0.94 -21.69
C GLY A 120 -3.05 0.26 -22.85
N GLY A 121 -4.20 -0.38 -22.62
CA GLY A 121 -5.10 -0.88 -23.67
C GLY A 121 -4.69 -2.20 -24.34
N GLY A 122 -3.71 -2.92 -23.79
CA GLY A 122 -3.21 -4.17 -24.37
C GLY A 122 -4.23 -5.32 -24.38
N GLN A 123 -4.18 -6.13 -25.44
CA GLN A 123 -4.87 -7.40 -25.61
C GLN A 123 -3.81 -8.50 -25.65
N TYR A 124 -3.72 -9.31 -24.60
CA TYR A 124 -2.61 -10.26 -24.43
C TYR A 124 -2.96 -11.69 -24.85
N GLY A 125 -4.23 -11.93 -25.19
CA GLY A 125 -4.72 -13.25 -25.57
C GLY A 125 -4.66 -14.24 -24.42
N ASN A 126 -4.44 -15.51 -24.77
CA ASN A 126 -4.28 -16.57 -23.80
C ASN A 126 -2.83 -16.58 -23.29
N VAL A 127 -2.67 -16.45 -21.97
CA VAL A 127 -1.37 -16.48 -21.28
C VAL A 127 -1.45 -17.43 -20.10
N SER A 128 -0.31 -17.84 -19.56
CA SER A 128 -0.32 -18.60 -18.29
C SER A 128 -0.81 -17.75 -17.13
N LEU A 129 -1.41 -18.38 -16.12
CA LEU A 129 -1.78 -17.74 -14.85
C LEU A 129 -0.59 -17.00 -14.22
N MET A 130 0.59 -17.61 -14.24
CA MET A 130 1.84 -16.99 -13.79
C MET A 130 2.18 -15.72 -14.58
N THR A 131 2.04 -15.76 -15.91
CA THR A 131 2.31 -14.60 -16.79
C THR A 131 1.35 -13.46 -16.47
N ALA A 132 0.05 -13.76 -16.33
CA ALA A 132 -0.95 -12.75 -16.00
C ALA A 132 -0.68 -12.10 -14.64
N PHE A 133 -0.35 -12.90 -13.62
CA PHE A 133 0.03 -12.40 -12.29
C PHE A 133 1.25 -11.48 -12.36
N LYS A 134 2.34 -11.93 -13.02
CA LYS A 134 3.61 -11.20 -13.14
C LYS A 134 3.43 -9.84 -13.82
N HIS A 135 2.66 -9.80 -14.89
CA HIS A 135 2.48 -8.59 -15.69
C HIS A 135 1.24 -7.79 -15.32
N SER A 136 0.48 -8.25 -14.33
CA SER A 136 -0.69 -7.57 -13.80
C SER A 136 -1.77 -7.33 -14.88
N TYR A 137 -1.93 -8.26 -15.81
CA TYR A 137 -3.06 -8.29 -16.74
C TYR A 137 -4.37 -8.49 -15.96
#